data_AF-A0A1S1GWR4-F1
#
_entry.id   AF-A0A1S1GWR4-F1
#
_cell.length_a   1.000
_cell.length_b   1.000
_cell.length_c   1.000
_cell.angle_alpha   90.00
_cell.angle_beta   90.00
_cell.angle_gamma   90.00
#
_symmetry.space_group_name_H-M   'P 1'
#
loop_
_entity.id
_entity.type
_entity.pdbx_description
1 polymer ?
#
loop_
_entity_poly.entity_id
_entity_poly.type
_entity_poly.pdbx_seq_one_letter_code
_entity_poly.pdbx_strand_id
1 'polypeptide(L)'
;MTTLEQSLTRLITKDPTILNENANKDSNTFSTMRDLTAGTVSKSYALEHLLPKQVAEAHLSGDIHFHDLDYHPFQPLTNCCLIDAKDMLENGFEIGNAHVTSPKSIQTASAQLVQIIANVSSSQYGGCTVDRVDELLSTYAQLNAQHHRKVAQEFVQPDKLEAYVDKQVTKDIGDAIESLEYEINTLYTSNGQTPFVTLGFGLGTDELSRKIQQAILRTRIKGLGKDRMTAIFPKLVFSIKKGVNFNPTDPNYDIKQLALECSTKRMYPDILNYDKLIELLGDFKAPMGCRSFLPSWKDAEGHFENNGRCNLGVVTLNVPRIAIESNGDMNMFWDIFEKRMELMHDALVYRIERLKDAIPNNAPILYKSGAFKYKLKASEDVDALFKQQRATISMGYIGLYEAATMFYGPDWESNQEAKTFTLDILREMKHYQNEWTEKYDIWFSIYSTPSESLTDRFCRLDRERFGDIPDITDKGYYQNSFHYDVRKDVTPFEKLDFEKDYPYYASGGFIHYCEYPKLNHNLKALEAVWDYSYDKVGYLGTNIPIDHCYKCDYDGDFETTENGYKCPHCGNSDPKTVDVVKRTCGYLGNPVQRPVIEGRQKEICARVKHMKEPRS
;
A
#
# COMPACT_ATOMS: atom_id res chain seq x y z
N MET A 1 27.21 -28.28 2.91
CA MET A 1 26.90 -26.86 2.65
C MET A 1 26.11 -26.33 3.82
N THR A 2 26.41 -25.12 4.29
CA THR A 2 25.57 -24.43 5.28
C THR A 2 24.23 -24.00 4.67
N THR A 3 23.23 -23.67 5.48
CA THR A 3 21.93 -23.14 5.02
C THR A 3 22.10 -21.90 4.13
N LEU A 4 23.07 -21.05 4.48
CA LEU A 4 23.43 -19.86 3.72
C LEU A 4 24.02 -20.21 2.34
N GLU A 5 24.97 -21.15 2.27
CA GLU A 5 25.55 -21.58 0.99
C GLU A 5 24.48 -22.15 0.05
N GLN A 6 23.52 -22.92 0.58
CA GLN A 6 22.39 -23.43 -0.20
C GLN A 6 21.49 -22.29 -0.70
N SER A 7 21.18 -21.32 0.15
CA SER A 7 20.33 -20.17 -0.22
C SER A 7 20.98 -19.30 -1.28
N LEU A 8 22.29 -19.03 -1.15
CA LEU A 8 23.07 -18.30 -2.15
C LEU A 8 23.17 -19.10 -3.47
N THR A 9 23.36 -20.42 -3.40
CA THR A 9 23.33 -21.27 -4.59
C THR A 9 22.00 -21.16 -5.31
N ARG A 10 20.87 -21.24 -4.59
CA ARG A 10 19.52 -21.10 -5.16
C ARG A 10 19.30 -19.74 -5.82
N LEU A 11 19.80 -18.67 -5.21
CA LEU A 11 19.76 -17.32 -5.79
C LEU A 11 20.59 -17.24 -7.09
N ILE A 12 21.81 -17.79 -7.09
CA ILE A 12 22.69 -17.83 -8.27
C ILE A 12 22.08 -18.67 -9.40
N THR A 13 21.40 -19.77 -9.05
CA THR A 13 20.69 -20.63 -10.00
C THR A 13 19.29 -20.13 -10.36
N LYS A 14 18.90 -18.92 -9.92
CA LYS A 14 17.64 -18.26 -10.25
C LYS A 14 16.37 -19.04 -9.86
N ASP A 15 16.30 -19.54 -8.63
CA ASP A 15 15.10 -20.18 -8.09
C ASP A 15 13.86 -19.25 -8.09
N PRO A 16 12.75 -19.59 -8.77
CA PRO A 16 11.56 -18.75 -8.85
C PRO A 16 10.94 -18.38 -7.50
N THR A 17 11.06 -19.25 -6.49
CA THR A 17 10.50 -18.98 -5.15
C THR A 17 11.22 -17.86 -4.41
N ILE A 18 12.44 -17.53 -4.84
CA ILE A 18 13.24 -16.40 -4.36
C ILE A 18 13.04 -15.19 -5.28
N LEU A 19 13.09 -15.41 -6.59
CA LEU A 19 13.05 -14.30 -7.56
C LEU A 19 11.67 -13.65 -7.71
N ASN A 20 10.59 -14.44 -7.54
CA ASN A 20 9.20 -13.96 -7.73
C ASN A 20 8.48 -13.66 -6.41
N GLU A 21 9.21 -13.58 -5.29
CA GLU A 21 8.63 -13.21 -3.98
C GLU A 21 8.12 -11.75 -3.98
N ASN A 22 8.74 -10.89 -4.79
CA ASN A 22 8.33 -9.50 -5.01
C ASN A 22 8.29 -9.20 -6.51
N ALA A 23 7.08 -9.05 -7.06
CA ALA A 23 6.89 -8.87 -8.50
C ALA A 23 7.44 -7.54 -9.05
N ASN A 24 7.95 -6.64 -8.19
CA ASN A 24 8.60 -5.40 -8.62
C ASN A 24 10.13 -5.51 -8.74
N LYS A 25 10.77 -6.63 -8.38
CA LYS A 25 12.25 -6.80 -8.43
C LYS A 25 12.67 -7.45 -9.76
N ASP A 26 13.40 -6.72 -10.62
CA ASP A 26 14.03 -7.34 -11.81
C ASP A 26 15.36 -7.98 -11.43
N SER A 27 15.30 -9.29 -11.18
CA SER A 27 16.44 -10.12 -10.77
C SER A 27 17.60 -10.17 -11.76
N ASN A 28 17.46 -9.63 -12.98
CA ASN A 28 18.57 -9.58 -13.94
C ASN A 28 19.45 -8.33 -13.76
N THR A 29 18.98 -7.31 -13.03
CA THR A 29 19.75 -6.08 -12.82
C THR A 29 20.76 -6.23 -11.69
N PHE A 30 21.91 -5.55 -11.82
CA PHE A 30 22.96 -5.60 -10.78
C PHE A 30 22.51 -5.00 -9.44
N SER A 31 21.66 -3.98 -9.45
CA SER A 31 21.10 -3.39 -8.23
C SER A 31 20.25 -4.41 -7.48
N THR A 32 19.32 -5.08 -8.16
CA THR A 32 18.46 -6.09 -7.55
C THR A 32 19.26 -7.31 -7.09
N MET A 33 20.24 -7.78 -7.86
CA MET A 33 21.07 -8.91 -7.41
C MET A 33 21.91 -8.59 -6.16
N ARG A 34 22.41 -7.35 -6.01
CA ARG A 34 23.08 -6.91 -4.78
C ARG A 34 22.12 -6.92 -3.60
N ASP A 35 20.90 -6.42 -3.79
CA ASP A 35 19.86 -6.42 -2.77
C ASP A 35 19.44 -7.83 -2.36
N LEU A 36 19.13 -8.72 -3.31
CA LEU A 36 18.78 -10.13 -3.03
C LEU A 36 19.92 -10.88 -2.32
N THR A 37 21.16 -10.57 -2.65
CA THR A 37 22.33 -11.15 -1.96
C THR A 37 22.39 -10.67 -0.51
N ALA A 38 22.27 -9.37 -0.28
CA ALA A 38 22.25 -8.79 1.08
C ALA A 38 21.06 -9.33 1.89
N GLY A 39 19.89 -9.45 1.26
CA GLY A 39 18.68 -10.00 1.87
C GLY A 39 18.82 -11.48 2.25
N THR A 40 19.45 -12.29 1.39
CA THR A 40 19.73 -13.71 1.68
C THR A 40 20.64 -13.88 2.88
N VAL A 41 21.70 -13.07 2.96
CA VAL A 41 22.62 -13.06 4.11
C VAL A 41 21.91 -12.59 5.38
N SER A 42 21.17 -11.49 5.29
CA SER A 42 20.43 -10.90 6.41
C SER A 42 19.41 -11.87 6.99
N LYS A 43 18.64 -12.55 6.13
CA LYS A 43 17.64 -13.54 6.52
C LYS A 43 18.26 -14.74 7.22
N SER A 44 19.34 -15.31 6.67
CA SER A 44 20.03 -16.45 7.27
C SER A 44 20.60 -16.07 8.65
N TYR A 45 21.28 -14.94 8.73
CA TYR A 45 21.89 -14.47 9.98
C TYR A 45 20.82 -14.14 11.04
N ALA A 46 19.70 -13.53 10.62
CA ALA A 46 18.61 -13.21 11.51
C ALA A 46 18.00 -14.45 12.17
N LEU A 47 17.73 -15.50 11.37
CA LEU A 47 17.14 -16.75 11.85
C LEU A 47 18.09 -17.55 12.76
N GLU A 48 19.38 -17.56 12.44
CA GLU A 48 20.35 -18.38 13.16
C GLU A 48 20.91 -17.69 14.42
N HIS A 49 20.96 -16.35 14.44
CA HIS A 49 21.75 -15.62 15.43
C HIS A 49 21.06 -14.42 16.10
N LEU A 50 20.02 -13.83 15.52
CA LEU A 50 19.41 -12.60 16.07
C LEU A 50 18.05 -12.87 16.72
N LEU A 51 17.14 -13.52 15.98
CA LEU A 51 15.78 -13.74 16.47
C LEU A 51 15.78 -14.68 17.69
N PRO A 52 14.87 -14.46 18.65
CA PRO A 52 14.58 -15.46 19.66
C PRO A 52 14.24 -16.81 19.01
N LYS A 53 14.78 -17.90 19.53
CA LYS A 53 14.68 -19.23 18.91
C LYS A 53 13.23 -19.61 18.58
N GLN A 54 12.30 -19.41 19.52
CA GLN A 54 10.87 -19.69 19.32
C GLN A 54 10.24 -18.87 18.18
N VAL A 55 10.66 -17.63 17.99
CA VAL A 55 10.18 -16.74 16.92
C VAL A 55 10.73 -17.20 15.57
N ALA A 56 12.02 -17.55 15.52
CA ALA A 56 12.64 -18.08 14.29
C ALA A 56 11.99 -19.41 13.85
N GLU A 57 11.81 -20.33 14.79
CA GLU A 57 11.14 -21.63 14.53
C GLU A 57 9.71 -21.44 14.05
N ALA A 58 8.95 -20.54 14.69
CA ALA A 58 7.57 -20.26 14.31
C ALA A 58 7.43 -19.52 12.97
N HIS A 59 8.40 -18.66 12.61
CA HIS A 59 8.48 -18.11 11.27
C HIS A 59 8.69 -19.24 10.26
N LEU A 60 9.65 -20.14 10.51
CA LEU A 60 10.00 -21.23 9.60
C LEU A 60 8.86 -22.25 9.43
N SER A 61 8.14 -22.60 10.50
CA SER A 61 6.99 -23.52 10.48
C SER A 61 5.73 -22.93 9.83
N GLY A 62 5.68 -21.61 9.68
CA GLY A 62 4.51 -20.90 9.15
C GLY A 62 3.42 -20.63 10.18
N ASP A 63 3.72 -20.71 11.48
CA ASP A 63 2.78 -20.34 12.55
C ASP A 63 2.60 -18.82 12.61
N ILE A 64 3.71 -18.09 12.40
CA ILE A 64 3.73 -16.65 12.19
C ILE A 64 4.57 -16.29 10.96
N HIS A 65 4.51 -15.03 10.56
CA HIS A 65 5.41 -14.47 9.56
C HIS A 65 5.99 -13.15 10.06
N PHE A 66 7.25 -13.19 10.44
CA PHE A 66 8.09 -12.02 10.66
C PHE A 66 8.43 -11.36 9.31
N HIS A 67 7.82 -10.21 9.02
CA HIS A 67 7.98 -9.52 7.72
C HIS A 67 9.35 -8.85 7.58
N ASP A 68 9.79 -8.70 6.33
CA ASP A 68 11.00 -7.95 5.94
C ASP A 68 12.28 -8.49 6.61
N LEU A 69 12.35 -9.82 6.75
CA LEU A 69 13.45 -10.54 7.40
C LEU A 69 14.78 -10.40 6.64
N ASP A 70 14.72 -9.99 5.38
CA ASP A 70 15.83 -9.59 4.52
C ASP A 70 16.42 -8.21 4.89
N TYR A 71 15.74 -7.42 5.71
CA TYR A 71 16.20 -6.12 6.22
C TYR A 71 16.31 -6.10 7.75
N HIS A 72 15.22 -6.39 8.45
CA HIS A 72 15.11 -6.35 9.90
C HIS A 72 15.02 -7.78 10.45
N PRO A 73 15.77 -8.17 11.49
CA PRO A 73 16.53 -7.36 12.45
C PRO A 73 18.01 -7.14 12.09
N PHE A 74 18.48 -7.56 10.91
CA PHE A 74 19.89 -7.39 10.54
C PHE A 74 20.30 -5.91 10.62
N GLN A 75 19.49 -5.02 10.06
CA GLN A 75 19.53 -3.58 10.26
C GLN A 75 18.29 -3.11 11.05
N PRO A 76 18.43 -2.11 11.94
CA PRO A 76 17.30 -1.57 12.71
C PRO A 76 16.49 -0.57 11.87
N LEU A 77 15.99 -1.04 10.72
CA LEU A 77 15.17 -0.26 9.80
C LEU A 77 13.71 -0.23 10.27
N THR A 78 13.04 0.90 10.03
CA THR A 78 11.59 1.05 10.22
C THR A 78 10.83 0.60 8.95
N ASN A 79 9.50 0.51 9.03
CA ASN A 79 8.66 0.06 7.93
C ASN A 79 8.25 1.20 7.00
N CYS A 80 7.12 1.83 7.29
CA CYS A 80 6.46 2.81 6.43
C CYS A 80 6.18 4.11 7.19
N CYS A 81 5.93 5.20 6.47
CA CYS A 81 5.72 6.52 7.07
C CYS A 81 4.82 7.45 6.23
N LEU A 82 4.26 8.46 6.90
CA LEU A 82 3.83 9.71 6.27
C LEU A 82 4.99 10.69 6.36
N ILE A 83 5.50 11.14 5.22
CA ILE A 83 6.63 12.08 5.17
C ILE A 83 6.11 13.47 5.58
N ASP A 84 6.82 14.16 6.48
CA ASP A 84 6.56 15.58 6.73
C ASP A 84 7.14 16.49 5.64
N ALA A 85 6.67 16.28 4.41
CA ALA A 85 7.12 17.01 3.23
C ALA A 85 6.82 18.51 3.33
N LYS A 86 5.80 18.89 4.14
CA LYS A 86 5.49 20.29 4.40
C LYS A 86 6.62 20.97 5.16
N ASP A 87 7.01 20.47 6.35
CA ASP A 87 8.11 21.06 7.12
C ASP A 87 9.41 21.08 6.31
N MET A 88 9.71 19.97 5.64
CA MET A 88 10.95 19.85 4.86
C MET A 88 11.01 20.89 3.74
N LEU A 89 9.98 21.02 2.91
CA LEU A 89 9.99 21.98 1.80
C LEU A 89 9.84 23.44 2.29
N GLU A 90 9.22 23.69 3.44
CA GLU A 90 9.09 25.04 4.01
C GLU A 90 10.40 25.53 4.63
N ASN A 91 11.06 24.69 5.43
CA ASN A 91 12.21 25.06 6.25
C ASN A 91 13.56 24.64 5.66
N GLY A 92 13.55 23.87 4.57
CA GLY A 92 14.75 23.26 4.01
C GLY A 92 15.19 22.01 4.79
N PHE A 93 16.07 21.24 4.16
CA PHE A 93 16.52 19.94 4.66
C PHE A 93 17.88 19.56 4.07
N GLU A 94 18.52 18.53 4.63
CA GLU A 94 19.78 18.00 4.12
C GLU A 94 19.55 16.65 3.42
N ILE A 95 20.04 16.52 2.18
CA ILE A 95 20.15 15.24 1.46
C ILE A 95 21.59 15.08 1.01
N GLY A 96 22.22 13.96 1.40
CA GLY A 96 23.63 13.71 1.11
C GLY A 96 24.51 14.82 1.69
N ASN A 97 25.23 15.53 0.81
CA ASN A 97 26.10 16.65 1.20
C ASN A 97 25.49 18.03 0.89
N ALA A 98 24.22 18.08 0.45
CA ALA A 98 23.56 19.29 0.01
C ALA A 98 22.55 19.78 1.05
N HIS A 99 22.66 21.06 1.40
CA HIS A 99 21.63 21.76 2.16
C HIS A 99 20.63 22.40 1.20
N VAL A 100 19.43 21.84 1.14
CA VAL A 100 18.36 22.23 0.24
C VAL A 100 17.54 23.33 0.90
N THR A 101 17.35 24.45 0.18
CA THR A 101 16.51 25.57 0.64
C THR A 101 15.08 25.46 0.13
N SER A 102 14.17 26.17 0.78
CA SER A 102 12.75 26.19 0.43
C SER A 102 12.52 26.54 -1.06
N PRO A 103 11.76 25.70 -1.81
CA PRO A 103 11.46 25.94 -3.22
C PRO A 103 10.81 27.30 -3.46
N LYS A 104 11.12 27.89 -4.61
CA LYS A 104 10.51 29.15 -5.09
C LYS A 104 9.59 28.96 -6.29
N SER A 105 9.31 27.71 -6.65
CA SER A 105 8.37 27.33 -7.69
C SER A 105 7.87 25.90 -7.48
N ILE A 106 6.73 25.55 -8.10
CA ILE A 106 6.19 24.19 -8.08
C ILE A 106 7.11 23.17 -8.76
N GLN A 107 7.85 23.56 -9.80
CA GLN A 107 8.82 22.68 -10.46
C GLN A 107 9.94 22.27 -9.50
N THR A 108 10.53 23.24 -8.80
CA THR A 108 11.57 22.95 -7.80
C THR A 108 11.00 22.15 -6.63
N ALA A 109 9.79 22.45 -6.18
CA ALA A 109 9.13 21.70 -5.10
C ALA A 109 8.90 20.23 -5.49
N SER A 110 8.43 19.99 -6.71
CA SER A 110 8.18 18.63 -7.23
C SER A 110 9.48 17.84 -7.37
N ALA A 111 10.54 18.46 -7.91
CA ALA A 111 11.85 17.84 -8.03
C ALA A 111 12.48 17.51 -6.66
N GLN A 112 12.34 18.40 -5.67
CA GLN A 112 12.79 18.13 -4.30
C GLN A 112 11.95 17.04 -3.63
N LEU A 113 10.63 17.03 -3.84
CA LEU A 113 9.73 16.01 -3.28
C LEU A 113 10.11 14.61 -3.76
N VAL A 114 10.43 14.47 -5.05
CA VAL A 114 10.93 13.22 -5.64
C VAL A 114 12.24 12.78 -4.97
N GLN A 115 13.18 13.70 -4.74
CA GLN A 115 14.43 13.38 -4.05
C GLN A 115 14.20 12.93 -2.61
N ILE A 116 13.27 13.57 -1.89
CA ILE A 116 12.86 13.16 -0.54
C ILE A 116 12.30 11.74 -0.59
N ILE A 117 11.35 11.45 -1.48
CA ILE A 117 10.72 10.13 -1.65
C ILE A 117 11.78 9.04 -1.89
N ALA A 118 12.74 9.29 -2.79
CA ALA A 118 13.79 8.32 -3.12
C ALA A 118 14.73 8.04 -1.92
N ASN A 119 15.08 9.06 -1.15
CA ASN A 119 15.97 8.92 0.02
C ASN A 119 15.25 8.26 1.20
N VAL A 120 13.98 8.64 1.46
CA VAL A 120 13.14 8.00 2.47
C VAL A 120 12.98 6.51 2.14
N SER A 121 12.60 6.20 0.90
CA SER A 121 12.40 4.80 0.45
C SER A 121 13.69 3.96 0.48
N SER A 122 14.87 4.59 0.48
CA SER A 122 16.15 3.89 0.62
C SER A 122 16.60 3.72 2.07
N SER A 123 15.92 4.36 3.02
CA SER A 123 16.26 4.41 4.45
C SER A 123 15.28 3.64 5.35
N GLN A 124 14.29 2.99 4.74
CA GLN A 124 13.29 2.11 5.36
C GLN A 124 12.95 1.01 4.34
N TYR A 125 12.35 -0.11 4.76
CA TYR A 125 12.00 -1.20 3.83
C TYR A 125 10.58 -1.11 3.27
N GLY A 126 9.71 -0.31 3.89
CA GLY A 126 8.31 -0.16 3.50
C GLY A 126 8.01 1.06 2.64
N GLY A 127 6.73 1.19 2.27
CA GLY A 127 6.26 2.31 1.44
C GLY A 127 6.26 3.65 2.18
N CYS A 128 6.35 4.75 1.43
CA CYS A 128 6.21 6.10 1.97
C CYS A 128 4.99 6.80 1.38
N THR A 129 4.51 7.85 2.04
CA THR A 129 3.31 8.56 1.61
C THR A 129 3.45 10.05 1.81
N VAL A 130 2.99 10.81 0.82
CA VAL A 130 2.82 12.26 0.89
C VAL A 130 1.33 12.53 0.92
N ASP A 131 0.82 12.96 2.08
CA ASP A 131 -0.58 13.31 2.25
C ASP A 131 -0.84 14.75 1.77
N ARG A 132 -2.06 15.00 1.27
CA ARG A 132 -2.53 16.32 0.81
C ARG A 132 -1.57 16.98 -0.18
N VAL A 133 -1.05 16.22 -1.14
CA VAL A 133 -0.05 16.70 -2.11
C VAL A 133 -0.57 17.87 -2.95
N ASP A 134 -1.88 17.95 -3.17
CA ASP A 134 -2.58 19.03 -3.83
C ASP A 134 -2.51 20.35 -3.05
N GLU A 135 -2.66 20.32 -1.73
CA GLU A 135 -2.52 21.48 -0.85
C GLU A 135 -1.04 21.84 -0.60
N LEU A 136 -0.17 20.83 -0.50
CA LEU A 136 1.27 21.04 -0.37
C LEU A 136 1.84 21.77 -1.58
N LEU A 137 1.59 21.27 -2.80
CA LEU A 137 2.14 21.85 -4.02
C LEU A 137 1.46 23.17 -4.42
N SER A 138 0.21 23.44 -3.98
CA SER A 138 -0.46 24.70 -4.27
C SER A 138 0.25 25.89 -3.64
N THR A 139 0.86 25.70 -2.47
CA THR A 139 1.73 26.69 -1.80
C THR A 139 2.84 27.19 -2.73
N TYR A 140 3.47 26.27 -3.48
CA TYR A 140 4.55 26.62 -4.41
C TYR A 140 4.04 27.09 -5.77
N ALA A 141 2.87 26.62 -6.22
CA ALA A 141 2.21 27.16 -7.40
C ALA A 141 1.79 28.63 -7.22
N GLN A 142 1.46 29.06 -6.00
CA GLN A 142 1.20 30.47 -5.69
C GLN A 142 2.43 31.34 -5.96
N LEU A 143 3.64 30.83 -5.72
CA LEU A 143 4.88 31.56 -6.03
C LEU A 143 5.07 31.73 -7.53
N ASN A 144 4.76 30.69 -8.34
CA ASN A 144 4.71 30.82 -9.79
C ASN A 144 3.69 31.89 -10.22
N ALA A 145 2.49 31.88 -9.65
CA ALA A 145 1.45 32.87 -9.98
C ALA A 145 1.89 34.30 -9.67
N GLN A 146 2.53 34.52 -8.52
CA GLN A 146 3.09 35.82 -8.15
C GLN A 146 4.22 36.24 -9.09
N HIS A 147 5.11 35.32 -9.46
CA HIS A 147 6.19 35.59 -10.41
C HIS A 147 5.64 35.98 -11.79
N HIS A 148 4.73 35.17 -12.35
CA HIS A 148 4.10 35.45 -13.64
C HIS A 148 3.30 36.74 -13.63
N ARG A 149 2.64 37.08 -12.52
CA ARG A 149 1.93 38.37 -12.38
C ARG A 149 2.88 39.55 -12.45
N LYS A 150 4.05 39.50 -11.80
CA LYS A 150 5.08 40.55 -11.88
C LYS A 150 5.57 40.73 -13.32
N VAL A 151 5.90 39.64 -14.00
CA VAL A 151 6.32 39.68 -15.41
C VAL A 151 5.20 40.25 -16.30
N ALA A 152 3.95 39.82 -16.08
CA ALA A 152 2.82 40.27 -16.88
C ALA A 152 2.52 41.77 -16.72
N GLN A 153 2.79 42.36 -15.55
CA GLN A 153 2.64 43.81 -15.34
C GLN A 153 3.55 44.66 -16.25
N GLU A 154 4.67 44.10 -16.71
CA GLU A 154 5.61 44.80 -17.60
C GLU A 154 5.25 44.65 -19.09
N PHE A 155 4.67 43.51 -19.48
CA PHE A 155 4.56 43.12 -20.90
C PHE A 155 3.14 42.79 -21.40
N VAL A 156 2.16 42.65 -20.51
CA VAL A 156 0.79 42.22 -20.85
C VAL A 156 -0.21 43.34 -20.55
N GLN A 157 -1.19 43.51 -21.45
CA GLN A 157 -2.25 44.49 -21.24
C GLN A 157 -3.05 44.18 -19.96
N PRO A 158 -3.45 45.18 -19.16
CA PRO A 158 -4.10 44.95 -17.87
C PRO A 158 -5.34 44.04 -17.91
N ASP A 159 -6.14 44.10 -18.98
CA ASP A 159 -7.34 43.30 -19.20
C ASP A 159 -7.05 41.82 -19.52
N LYS A 160 -5.81 41.48 -19.91
CA LYS A 160 -5.36 40.12 -20.25
C LYS A 160 -4.42 39.51 -19.22
N LEU A 161 -4.09 40.27 -18.16
CA LEU A 161 -3.08 39.90 -17.20
C LEU A 161 -3.41 38.59 -16.49
N GLU A 162 -4.60 38.49 -15.90
CA GLU A 162 -4.98 37.30 -15.11
C GLU A 162 -5.14 36.06 -16.00
N ALA A 163 -5.62 36.23 -17.24
CA ALA A 163 -5.67 35.13 -18.21
C ALA A 163 -4.27 34.62 -18.62
N TYR A 164 -3.29 35.53 -18.72
CA TYR A 164 -1.90 35.13 -18.94
C TYR A 164 -1.33 34.37 -17.74
N VAL A 165 -1.51 34.90 -16.52
CA VAL A 165 -1.03 34.27 -15.29
C VAL A 165 -1.63 32.87 -15.14
N ASP A 166 -2.95 32.74 -15.30
CA ASP A 166 -3.64 31.46 -15.23
C ASP A 166 -3.09 30.44 -16.23
N LYS A 167 -2.88 30.86 -17.48
CA LYS A 167 -2.33 30.01 -18.53
C LYS A 167 -0.92 29.53 -18.19
N GLN A 168 -0.05 30.41 -17.70
CA GLN A 168 1.32 30.05 -17.35
C GLN A 168 1.39 29.13 -16.14
N VAL A 169 0.64 29.44 -15.08
CA VAL A 169 0.63 28.63 -13.86
C VAL A 169 0.02 27.26 -14.12
N THR A 170 -1.05 27.18 -14.93
CA THR A 170 -1.65 25.90 -15.32
C THR A 170 -0.65 25.03 -16.10
N LYS A 171 0.13 25.64 -17.00
CA LYS A 171 1.20 24.94 -17.72
C LYS A 171 2.30 24.46 -16.76
N ASP A 172 2.76 25.33 -15.87
CA ASP A 172 3.80 25.01 -14.89
C ASP A 172 3.41 23.85 -13.97
N ILE A 173 2.15 23.84 -13.52
CA ILE A 173 1.58 22.73 -12.74
C ILE A 173 1.58 21.45 -13.56
N GLY A 174 1.09 21.50 -14.81
CA GLY A 174 1.07 20.35 -15.70
C GLY A 174 2.45 19.74 -15.91
N ASP A 175 3.44 20.57 -16.24
CA ASP A 175 4.82 20.14 -16.47
C ASP A 175 5.46 19.56 -15.19
N ALA A 176 5.22 20.18 -14.03
CA ALA A 176 5.76 19.72 -12.75
C ALA A 176 5.20 18.35 -12.33
N ILE A 177 3.89 18.16 -12.48
CA ILE A 177 3.23 16.89 -12.13
C ILE A 177 3.58 15.78 -13.12
N GLU A 178 3.70 16.09 -14.41
CA GLU A 178 4.22 15.13 -15.40
C GLU A 178 5.66 14.72 -15.06
N SER A 179 6.54 15.69 -14.75
CA SER A 179 7.92 15.40 -14.32
C SER A 179 7.92 14.52 -13.07
N LEU A 180 7.09 14.82 -12.08
CA LEU A 180 7.00 14.05 -10.83
C LEU A 180 6.61 12.58 -11.09
N GLU A 181 5.61 12.32 -11.92
CA GLU A 181 5.22 10.94 -12.26
C GLU A 181 6.33 10.20 -13.02
N TYR A 182 6.99 10.87 -13.97
CA TYR A 182 8.11 10.29 -14.72
C TYR A 182 9.33 10.01 -13.84
N GLU A 183 9.73 10.96 -13.00
CA GLU A 183 10.91 10.79 -12.13
C GLU A 183 10.69 9.69 -11.11
N ILE A 184 9.51 9.60 -10.50
CA ILE A 184 9.18 8.47 -9.61
C ILE A 184 9.40 7.13 -10.32
N ASN A 185 8.94 6.98 -11.57
CA ASN A 185 9.05 5.72 -12.33
C ASN A 185 10.42 5.47 -12.97
N THR A 186 11.32 6.45 -12.99
CA THR A 186 12.66 6.32 -13.60
C THR A 186 13.79 6.26 -12.58
N LEU A 187 13.51 6.66 -11.33
CA LEU A 187 14.44 6.54 -10.22
C LEU A 187 14.43 5.13 -9.63
N TYR A 188 15.62 4.72 -9.19
CA TYR A 188 15.82 3.48 -8.44
C TYR A 188 16.32 3.80 -7.04
N THR A 189 15.76 3.12 -6.04
CA THR A 189 16.23 3.15 -4.66
C THR A 189 17.41 2.19 -4.46
N SER A 190 17.93 2.13 -3.24
CA SER A 190 19.04 1.23 -2.86
C SER A 190 18.78 -0.25 -3.21
N ASN A 191 17.52 -0.69 -3.20
CA ASN A 191 17.13 -2.08 -3.49
C ASN A 191 16.91 -2.36 -4.99
N GLY A 192 17.18 -1.38 -5.87
CA GLY A 192 17.03 -1.53 -7.31
C GLY A 192 15.58 -1.51 -7.79
N GLN A 193 14.66 -0.91 -7.03
CA GLN A 193 13.26 -0.76 -7.42
C GLN A 193 12.85 0.71 -7.53
N THR A 194 11.79 0.93 -8.30
CA THR A 194 11.00 2.16 -8.22
C THR A 194 10.53 2.38 -6.79
N PRO A 195 10.64 3.60 -6.23
CA PRO A 195 10.16 3.91 -4.89
C PRO A 195 8.69 3.50 -4.72
N PHE A 196 8.40 2.73 -3.66
CA PHE A 196 7.01 2.48 -3.29
C PHE A 196 6.46 3.72 -2.58
N VAL A 197 5.77 4.56 -3.36
CA VAL A 197 5.17 5.81 -2.88
C VAL A 197 3.66 5.89 -3.17
N THR A 198 2.94 6.50 -2.23
CA THR A 198 1.52 6.86 -2.34
C THR A 198 1.35 8.38 -2.24
N LEU A 199 0.47 8.94 -3.07
CA LEU A 199 0.07 10.34 -3.03
C LEU A 199 -1.41 10.46 -2.64
N GLY A 200 -1.69 11.14 -1.53
CA GLY A 200 -3.04 11.48 -1.09
C GLY A 200 -3.45 12.88 -1.57
N PHE A 201 -4.66 13.04 -2.11
CA PHE A 201 -5.20 14.33 -2.57
C PHE A 201 -6.74 14.34 -2.62
N GLY A 202 -7.34 15.49 -2.94
CA GLY A 202 -8.77 15.62 -3.29
C GLY A 202 -9.57 16.57 -2.40
N LEU A 203 -8.95 17.10 -1.33
CA LEU A 203 -9.61 17.95 -0.34
C LEU A 203 -9.37 19.45 -0.57
N GLY A 204 -8.31 19.83 -1.30
CA GLY A 204 -8.05 21.23 -1.63
C GLY A 204 -9.14 21.81 -2.53
N THR A 205 -9.71 22.95 -2.14
CA THR A 205 -10.81 23.63 -2.87
C THR A 205 -10.39 24.93 -3.53
N ASP A 206 -9.21 25.45 -3.20
CA ASP A 206 -8.66 26.60 -3.91
C ASP A 206 -8.31 26.24 -5.35
N GLU A 207 -8.22 27.26 -6.19
CA GLU A 207 -8.03 27.12 -7.62
C GLU A 207 -6.75 26.34 -7.99
N LEU A 208 -5.67 26.54 -7.24
CA LEU A 208 -4.37 25.93 -7.54
C LEU A 208 -4.34 24.47 -7.11
N SER A 209 -4.88 24.13 -5.93
CA SER A 209 -5.04 22.73 -5.54
C SER A 209 -5.95 21.98 -6.51
N ARG A 210 -7.05 22.58 -6.97
CA ARG A 210 -7.91 21.98 -8.03
C ARG A 210 -7.14 21.72 -9.32
N LYS A 211 -6.32 22.67 -9.79
CA LYS A 211 -5.45 22.49 -10.98
C LYS A 211 -4.43 21.37 -10.78
N ILE A 212 -3.87 21.23 -9.58
CA ILE A 212 -2.94 20.14 -9.25
C ILE A 212 -3.66 18.78 -9.26
N GLN A 213 -4.84 18.67 -8.65
CA GLN A 213 -5.65 17.44 -8.69
C GLN A 213 -5.98 17.05 -10.14
N GLN A 214 -6.39 18.02 -10.98
CA GLN A 214 -6.65 17.78 -12.40
C GLN A 214 -5.39 17.36 -13.16
N ALA A 215 -4.23 17.96 -12.86
CA ALA A 215 -2.96 17.60 -13.48
C ALA A 215 -2.54 16.17 -13.12
N ILE A 216 -2.66 15.77 -11.84
CA ILE A 216 -2.36 14.39 -11.38
C ILE A 216 -3.21 13.39 -12.17
N LEU A 217 -4.52 13.60 -12.23
CA LEU A 217 -5.44 12.68 -12.90
C LEU A 217 -5.24 12.66 -14.42
N ARG A 218 -5.03 13.82 -15.06
CA ARG A 218 -4.79 13.91 -16.51
C ARG A 218 -3.47 13.28 -16.92
N THR A 219 -2.40 13.48 -16.14
CA THR A 219 -1.11 12.82 -16.36
C THR A 219 -1.27 11.30 -16.28
N ARG A 220 -1.97 10.80 -15.24
CA ARG A 220 -2.25 9.37 -15.11
C ARG A 220 -3.06 8.83 -16.29
N ILE A 221 -4.14 9.51 -16.69
CA ILE A 221 -4.96 9.13 -17.85
C ILE A 221 -4.11 9.06 -19.12
N LYS A 222 -3.28 10.08 -19.36
CA LYS A 222 -2.35 10.16 -20.50
C LYS A 222 -1.46 8.92 -20.57
N GLY A 223 -0.98 8.42 -19.43
CA GLY A 223 -0.13 7.24 -19.34
C GLY A 223 1.34 7.52 -19.64
N LEU A 224 2.19 6.59 -19.22
CA LEU A 224 3.63 6.76 -19.15
C LEU A 224 4.32 6.34 -20.46
N GLY A 225 5.29 7.14 -20.91
CA GLY A 225 6.17 6.80 -22.02
C GLY A 225 5.53 6.88 -23.41
N LYS A 226 6.24 6.36 -24.40
CA LYS A 226 5.79 6.32 -25.81
C LYS A 226 4.51 5.50 -25.98
N ASP A 227 4.45 4.38 -25.28
CA ASP A 227 3.39 3.38 -25.41
C ASP A 227 2.20 3.66 -24.48
N ARG A 228 2.24 4.77 -23.73
CA ARG A 228 1.17 5.21 -22.82
C ARG A 228 0.76 4.14 -21.82
N MET A 229 1.75 3.45 -21.26
CA MET A 229 1.57 2.37 -20.29
C MET A 229 0.90 2.86 -19.00
N THR A 230 0.23 1.96 -18.29
CA THR A 230 -0.27 2.27 -16.96
C THR A 230 0.87 2.22 -15.96
N ALA A 231 1.17 3.36 -15.33
CA ALA A 231 2.20 3.42 -14.30
C ALA A 231 1.78 2.65 -13.04
N ILE A 232 2.73 1.94 -12.43
CA ILE A 232 2.52 1.19 -11.17
C ILE A 232 2.55 2.13 -9.97
N PHE A 233 3.48 3.09 -9.98
CA PHE A 233 3.65 4.11 -8.94
C PHE A 233 3.63 5.53 -9.56
N PRO A 234 3.46 6.60 -8.77
CA PRO A 234 2.91 6.56 -7.41
C PRO A 234 1.52 5.90 -7.38
N LYS A 235 1.15 5.32 -6.23
CA LYS A 235 -0.27 5.07 -5.99
C LYS A 235 -0.98 6.40 -5.87
N LEU A 236 -2.20 6.47 -6.40
CA LEU A 236 -3.05 7.64 -6.24
C LEU A 236 -4.21 7.27 -5.33
N VAL A 237 -4.42 8.09 -4.30
CA VAL A 237 -5.49 7.89 -3.32
C VAL A 237 -6.28 9.19 -3.22
N PHE A 238 -7.51 9.16 -3.74
CA PHE A 238 -8.41 10.31 -3.86
C PHE A 238 -9.42 10.34 -2.72
N SER A 239 -9.45 11.46 -2.00
CA SER A 239 -10.31 11.62 -0.84
C SER A 239 -11.70 12.09 -1.27
N ILE A 240 -12.74 11.36 -0.89
CA ILE A 240 -14.12 11.75 -1.13
C ILE A 240 -14.70 12.38 0.15
N LYS A 241 -15.30 13.57 0.01
CA LYS A 241 -15.92 14.30 1.13
C LYS A 241 -17.16 15.07 0.66
N LYS A 242 -18.26 14.92 1.41
CA LYS A 242 -19.49 15.73 1.23
C LYS A 242 -19.20 17.22 1.42
N GLY A 243 -19.73 18.04 0.51
CA GLY A 243 -19.46 19.49 0.48
C GLY A 243 -18.13 19.86 -0.19
N VAL A 244 -17.36 18.87 -0.66
CA VAL A 244 -16.11 19.09 -1.41
C VAL A 244 -16.21 18.50 -2.80
N ASN A 245 -16.46 17.20 -2.94
CA ASN A 245 -16.45 16.53 -4.24
C ASN A 245 -17.51 15.43 -4.40
N PHE A 246 -18.35 15.17 -3.39
CA PHE A 246 -19.28 14.03 -3.39
C PHE A 246 -20.51 14.28 -4.28
N ASN A 247 -21.22 15.40 -4.07
CA ASN A 247 -22.48 15.72 -4.74
C ASN A 247 -22.25 16.55 -6.01
N PRO A 248 -23.17 16.53 -7.00
CA PRO A 248 -23.10 17.37 -8.20
C PRO A 248 -22.94 18.88 -7.97
N THR A 249 -23.38 19.39 -6.82
CA THR A 249 -23.28 20.80 -6.42
C THR A 249 -21.99 21.14 -5.69
N ASP A 250 -21.20 20.14 -5.30
CA ASP A 250 -19.96 20.34 -4.57
C ASP A 250 -18.87 20.93 -5.49
N PRO A 251 -17.99 21.80 -4.99
CA PRO A 251 -17.05 22.56 -5.82
C PRO A 251 -16.11 21.70 -6.68
N ASN A 252 -15.73 20.51 -6.18
CA ASN A 252 -14.82 19.57 -6.82
C ASN A 252 -15.52 18.33 -7.40
N TYR A 253 -16.83 18.39 -7.63
CA TYR A 253 -17.53 17.27 -8.28
C TYR A 253 -17.00 16.96 -9.68
N ASP A 254 -16.60 18.00 -10.42
CA ASP A 254 -15.93 17.88 -11.72
C ASP A 254 -14.64 17.05 -11.63
N ILE A 255 -13.91 17.19 -10.51
CA ILE A 255 -12.69 16.42 -10.26
C ILE A 255 -13.02 14.98 -9.86
N LYS A 256 -14.11 14.72 -9.11
CA LYS A 256 -14.60 13.34 -8.87
C LYS A 256 -14.92 12.65 -10.19
N GLN A 257 -15.58 13.33 -11.14
CA GLN A 257 -15.84 12.76 -12.47
C GLN A 257 -14.54 12.42 -13.22
N LEU A 258 -13.53 13.28 -13.14
CA LEU A 258 -12.21 13.01 -13.72
C LEU A 258 -11.49 11.84 -13.01
N ALA A 259 -11.67 11.70 -11.69
CA ALA A 259 -11.11 10.58 -10.91
C ALA A 259 -11.76 9.25 -11.30
N LEU A 260 -13.07 9.23 -11.51
CA LEU A 260 -13.79 8.07 -12.04
C LEU A 260 -13.28 7.68 -13.43
N GLU A 261 -13.15 8.65 -14.34
CA GLU A 261 -12.56 8.41 -15.67
C GLU A 261 -11.15 7.81 -15.56
N CYS A 262 -10.31 8.39 -14.70
CA CYS A 262 -8.97 7.89 -14.45
C CYS A 262 -8.97 6.43 -13.97
N SER A 263 -9.81 6.09 -12.98
CA SER A 263 -9.90 4.72 -12.45
C SER A 263 -10.33 3.71 -13.51
N THR A 264 -11.27 4.07 -14.41
CA THR A 264 -11.66 3.17 -15.51
C THR A 264 -10.57 2.93 -16.55
N LYS A 265 -9.61 3.84 -16.68
CA LYS A 265 -8.52 3.72 -17.65
C LYS A 265 -7.24 3.15 -17.05
N ARG A 266 -7.01 3.35 -15.75
CA ARG A 266 -5.70 3.17 -15.09
C ARG A 266 -5.80 2.53 -13.70
N MET A 267 -6.97 2.02 -13.30
CA MET A 267 -7.34 1.48 -11.98
C MET A 267 -7.27 2.49 -10.82
N TYR A 268 -6.17 3.23 -10.69
CA TYR A 268 -6.06 4.36 -9.79
C TYR A 268 -6.85 5.58 -10.28
N PRO A 269 -7.34 6.45 -9.37
CA PRO A 269 -7.10 6.41 -7.93
C PRO A 269 -7.98 5.40 -7.17
N ASP A 270 -7.44 4.87 -6.08
CA ASP A 270 -8.27 4.28 -5.01
C ASP A 270 -8.92 5.43 -4.21
N ILE A 271 -10.00 5.18 -3.46
CA ILE A 271 -10.73 6.24 -2.75
C ILE A 271 -10.69 6.11 -1.23
N LEU A 272 -10.63 7.26 -0.56
CA LEU A 272 -10.75 7.39 0.90
C LEU A 272 -12.03 8.13 1.25
N ASN A 273 -12.93 7.46 1.96
CA ASN A 273 -14.19 8.07 2.39
C ASN A 273 -13.96 8.83 3.70
N TYR A 274 -13.95 10.16 3.61
CA TYR A 274 -13.48 11.05 4.67
C TYR A 274 -14.18 10.80 6.00
N ASP A 275 -15.52 10.87 6.03
CA ASP A 275 -16.29 10.76 7.28
C ASP A 275 -16.14 9.37 7.91
N LYS A 276 -16.11 8.31 7.09
CA LYS A 276 -15.93 6.94 7.60
C LYS A 276 -14.52 6.73 8.17
N LEU A 277 -13.49 7.34 7.59
CA LEU A 277 -12.14 7.30 8.17
C LEU A 277 -12.04 8.08 9.49
N ILE A 278 -12.69 9.25 9.59
CA ILE A 278 -12.80 9.98 10.87
C ILE A 278 -13.43 9.07 11.93
N GLU A 279 -14.53 8.38 11.58
CA GLU A 279 -15.22 7.46 12.49
C GLU A 279 -14.31 6.32 12.97
N LEU A 280 -13.53 5.72 12.07
CA LEU A 280 -12.67 4.56 12.37
C LEU A 280 -11.37 4.93 13.09
N LEU A 281 -10.78 6.09 12.76
CA LEU A 281 -9.41 6.45 13.16
C LEU A 281 -9.36 7.61 14.16
N GLY A 282 -10.43 8.40 14.28
CA GLY A 282 -10.53 9.61 15.09
C GLY A 282 -10.12 10.90 14.36
N ASP A 283 -9.48 10.78 13.19
CA ASP A 283 -9.02 11.87 12.34
C ASP A 283 -8.76 11.35 10.90
N PHE A 284 -8.42 12.25 9.97
CA PHE A 284 -8.25 11.92 8.56
C PHE A 284 -6.78 11.99 8.15
N LYS A 285 -6.34 10.97 7.40
CA LYS A 285 -5.02 10.89 6.77
C LYS A 285 -5.01 9.89 5.62
N ALA A 286 -4.09 10.04 4.69
CA ALA A 286 -3.75 8.98 3.75
C ALA A 286 -3.06 7.80 4.45
N PRO A 287 -3.20 6.54 3.96
CA PRO A 287 -2.50 5.41 4.52
C PRO A 287 -0.99 5.48 4.24
N MET A 288 -0.16 5.04 5.19
CA MET A 288 1.25 4.79 4.97
C MET A 288 1.44 3.61 4.01
N GLY A 289 2.12 3.87 2.90
CA GLY A 289 2.42 2.88 1.87
C GLY A 289 1.14 2.30 1.26
N CYS A 290 0.88 1.01 1.51
CA CYS A 290 -0.26 0.32 0.92
C CYS A 290 -1.59 0.74 1.56
N ARG A 291 -1.68 0.53 2.88
CA ARG A 291 -2.93 0.56 3.65
C ARG A 291 -2.72 0.59 5.17
N SER A 292 -1.53 0.96 5.67
CA SER A 292 -1.31 1.08 7.12
C SER A 292 -1.85 2.43 7.58
N PHE A 293 -2.75 2.44 8.54
CA PHE A 293 -3.34 3.67 9.06
C PHE A 293 -2.82 3.94 10.46
N LEU A 294 -2.45 5.20 10.70
CA LEU A 294 -2.15 5.68 12.04
C LEU A 294 -3.46 5.94 12.78
N PRO A 295 -3.56 5.62 14.07
CA PRO A 295 -4.63 6.13 14.92
C PRO A 295 -4.49 7.64 15.07
N SER A 296 -5.58 8.33 15.44
CA SER A 296 -5.51 9.73 15.83
C SER A 296 -4.54 9.90 17.00
N TRP A 297 -3.66 10.87 16.91
CA TRP A 297 -2.67 11.18 17.94
C TRP A 297 -2.48 12.68 18.03
N LYS A 298 -2.15 13.17 19.22
CA LYS A 298 -1.93 14.59 19.46
C LYS A 298 -0.56 14.83 20.07
N ASP A 299 0.09 15.90 19.63
CA ASP A 299 1.34 16.37 20.23
C ASP A 299 1.12 16.89 21.67
N ALA A 300 2.22 17.26 22.32
CA ALA A 300 2.19 17.79 23.68
C ALA A 300 1.35 19.08 23.81
N GLU A 301 1.19 19.81 22.70
CA GLU A 301 0.38 21.02 22.57
C GLU A 301 -1.10 20.74 22.25
N GLY A 302 -1.47 19.48 22.01
CA GLY A 302 -2.85 19.04 21.76
C GLY A 302 -3.29 19.11 20.29
N HIS A 303 -2.38 19.34 19.34
CA HIS A 303 -2.67 19.36 17.91
C HIS A 303 -2.57 17.96 17.31
N PHE A 304 -3.47 17.64 16.38
CA PHE A 304 -3.37 16.40 15.62
C PHE A 304 -2.10 16.37 14.76
N GLU A 305 -1.36 15.26 14.83
CA GLU A 305 -0.16 15.04 14.04
C GLU A 305 -0.23 13.68 13.32
N ASN A 306 -0.04 13.72 12.01
CA ASN A 306 0.01 12.55 11.13
C ASN A 306 1.30 12.52 10.31
N ASN A 307 1.63 13.64 9.65
CA ASN A 307 2.88 13.79 8.93
C ASN A 307 4.09 13.70 9.88
N GLY A 308 5.08 12.91 9.49
CA GLY A 308 6.27 12.60 10.28
C GLY A 308 6.15 11.36 11.17
N ARG A 309 4.98 10.73 11.25
CA ARG A 309 4.78 9.49 12.01
C ARG A 309 5.02 8.26 11.14
N CYS A 310 5.32 7.13 11.79
CA CYS A 310 5.73 5.90 11.12
C CYS A 310 5.17 4.62 11.76
N ASN A 311 5.41 3.51 11.07
CA ASN A 311 5.21 2.15 11.55
C ASN A 311 6.56 1.43 11.71
N LEU A 312 6.68 0.62 12.75
CA LEU A 312 7.92 -0.05 13.14
C LEU A 312 8.08 -1.43 12.50
N GLY A 313 7.02 -2.01 11.95
CA GLY A 313 7.03 -3.30 11.25
C GLY A 313 5.85 -4.19 11.57
N VAL A 314 5.85 -5.37 10.95
CA VAL A 314 4.71 -6.29 10.93
C VAL A 314 5.14 -7.70 11.34
N VAL A 315 4.34 -8.35 12.17
CA VAL A 315 4.34 -9.81 12.35
C VAL A 315 2.94 -10.31 12.08
N THR A 316 2.78 -11.31 11.21
CA THR A 316 1.44 -11.81 10.82
C THR A 316 1.16 -13.19 11.38
N LEU A 317 -0.05 -13.37 11.91
CA LEU A 317 -0.59 -14.65 12.34
C LEU A 317 -1.15 -15.46 11.18
N ASN A 318 -0.84 -16.76 11.13
CA ASN A 318 -1.51 -17.70 10.24
C ASN A 318 -2.79 -18.22 10.93
N VAL A 319 -3.90 -17.51 10.75
CA VAL A 319 -5.18 -17.91 11.36
C VAL A 319 -5.69 -19.26 10.82
N PRO A 320 -5.57 -19.58 9.51
CA PRO A 320 -5.89 -20.91 9.00
C PRO A 320 -5.13 -22.04 9.69
N ARG A 321 -3.82 -21.86 9.96
CA ARG A 321 -3.02 -22.86 10.70
C ARG A 321 -3.63 -23.18 12.07
N ILE A 322 -4.10 -22.18 12.80
CA ILE A 322 -4.74 -22.36 14.11
C ILE A 322 -6.01 -23.19 13.96
N ALA A 323 -6.85 -22.87 12.97
CA ALA A 323 -8.07 -23.63 12.67
C ALA A 323 -7.77 -25.08 12.28
N ILE A 324 -6.76 -25.32 11.43
CA ILE A 324 -6.34 -26.66 11.02
C ILE A 324 -5.82 -27.46 12.23
N GLU A 325 -4.97 -26.86 13.07
CA GLU A 325 -4.41 -27.51 14.26
C GLU A 325 -5.47 -27.82 15.34
N SER A 326 -6.57 -27.07 15.36
CA SER A 326 -7.69 -27.32 16.28
C SER A 326 -8.52 -28.56 15.92
N ASN A 327 -8.39 -29.08 14.68
CA ASN A 327 -9.13 -30.24 14.19
C ASN A 327 -10.66 -30.15 14.42
N GLY A 328 -11.23 -28.95 14.28
CA GLY A 328 -12.67 -28.70 14.46
C GLY A 328 -13.14 -28.49 15.91
N ASP A 329 -12.23 -28.51 16.89
CA ASP A 329 -12.55 -28.18 18.29
C ASP A 329 -12.38 -26.68 18.55
N MET A 330 -13.48 -25.99 18.82
CA MET A 330 -13.49 -24.54 19.08
C MET A 330 -12.74 -24.14 20.35
N ASN A 331 -12.74 -24.96 21.40
CA ASN A 331 -11.97 -24.65 22.61
C ASN A 331 -10.47 -24.76 22.32
N MET A 332 -10.08 -25.80 21.59
CA MET A 332 -8.69 -25.97 21.15
C MET A 332 -8.23 -24.83 20.24
N PHE A 333 -9.10 -24.30 19.37
CA PHE A 333 -8.79 -23.12 18.56
C PHE A 333 -8.35 -21.94 19.42
N TRP A 334 -9.12 -21.61 20.46
CA TRP A 334 -8.81 -20.49 21.35
C TRP A 334 -7.55 -20.73 22.19
N ASP A 335 -7.35 -21.96 22.69
CA ASP A 335 -6.12 -22.34 23.40
C ASP A 335 -4.86 -22.21 22.54
N ILE A 336 -4.95 -22.54 21.24
CA ILE A 336 -3.84 -22.37 20.29
C ILE A 336 -3.69 -20.88 19.96
N PHE A 337 -4.79 -20.17 19.72
CA PHE A 337 -4.79 -18.75 19.40
C PHE A 337 -4.06 -17.93 20.48
N GLU A 338 -4.38 -18.13 21.76
CA GLU A 338 -3.71 -17.46 22.88
C GLU A 338 -2.19 -17.67 22.84
N LYS A 339 -1.72 -18.92 22.72
CA LYS A 339 -0.29 -19.25 22.61
C LYS A 339 0.39 -18.59 21.41
N ARG A 340 -0.32 -18.47 20.28
CA ARG A 340 0.22 -17.80 19.09
C ARG A 340 0.22 -16.27 19.22
N MET A 341 -0.71 -15.70 19.98
CA MET A 341 -0.70 -14.28 20.33
C MET A 341 0.49 -13.94 21.22
N GLU A 342 0.81 -14.76 22.22
CA GLU A 342 2.04 -14.60 23.04
C GLU A 342 3.31 -14.65 22.19
N LEU A 343 3.39 -15.59 21.25
CA LEU A 343 4.51 -15.69 20.32
C LEU A 343 4.63 -14.47 19.40
N MET A 344 3.49 -13.94 18.90
CA MET A 344 3.48 -12.70 18.13
C MET A 344 3.95 -11.52 18.98
N HIS A 345 3.50 -11.43 20.23
CA HIS A 345 3.95 -10.41 21.17
C HIS A 345 5.47 -10.42 21.31
N ASP A 346 6.08 -11.57 21.58
CA ASP A 346 7.53 -11.69 21.73
C ASP A 346 8.28 -11.25 20.47
N ALA A 347 7.76 -11.60 19.30
CA ALA A 347 8.34 -11.18 18.02
C ALA A 347 8.25 -9.66 17.80
N LEU A 348 7.12 -9.04 18.16
CA LEU A 348 6.90 -7.60 18.02
C LEU A 348 7.72 -6.80 19.05
N VAL A 349 7.79 -7.27 20.30
CA VAL A 349 8.61 -6.64 21.35
C VAL A 349 10.09 -6.73 20.99
N TYR A 350 10.55 -7.89 20.50
CA TYR A 350 11.93 -8.01 20.00
C TYR A 350 12.25 -6.97 18.91
N ARG A 351 11.31 -6.74 17.98
CA ARG A 351 11.45 -5.70 16.94
C ARG A 351 11.54 -4.30 17.52
N ILE A 352 10.71 -3.96 18.52
CA ILE A 352 10.77 -2.67 19.23
C ILE A 352 12.15 -2.48 19.88
N GLU A 353 12.63 -3.48 20.63
CA GLU A 353 13.93 -3.39 21.29
C GLU A 353 15.07 -3.26 20.28
N ARG A 354 15.03 -4.01 19.18
CA ARG A 354 16.05 -3.94 18.13
C ARG A 354 16.13 -2.56 17.47
N LEU A 355 15.02 -1.84 17.38
CA LEU A 355 14.99 -0.48 16.81
C LEU A 355 15.69 0.57 17.67
N LYS A 356 15.87 0.31 18.97
CA LYS A 356 16.59 1.21 19.88
C LYS A 356 18.10 1.27 19.59
N ASP A 357 18.62 0.28 18.89
CA ASP A 357 20.03 0.27 18.44
C ASP A 357 20.29 1.21 17.26
N ALA A 358 19.23 1.75 16.62
CA ALA A 358 19.39 2.72 15.54
C ALA A 358 19.98 4.03 16.08
N ILE A 359 20.96 4.57 15.35
CA ILE A 359 21.52 5.90 15.61
C ILE A 359 21.06 6.88 14.52
N PRO A 360 20.95 8.20 14.82
CA PRO A 360 20.45 9.19 13.86
C PRO A 360 21.19 9.21 12.51
N ASN A 361 22.48 8.84 12.51
CA ASN A 361 23.30 8.78 11.29
C ASN A 361 23.02 7.56 10.39
N ASN A 362 22.27 6.55 10.85
CA ASN A 362 21.89 5.42 9.99
C ASN A 362 20.92 5.85 8.88
N ALA A 363 20.02 6.80 9.18
CA ALA A 363 19.06 7.33 8.22
C ALA A 363 18.86 8.85 8.45
N PRO A 364 19.83 9.70 8.06
CA PRO A 364 19.75 11.14 8.31
C PRO A 364 18.47 11.78 7.75
N ILE A 365 18.00 11.34 6.59
CA ILE A 365 16.77 11.87 5.98
C ILE A 365 15.54 11.68 6.89
N LEU A 366 15.46 10.53 7.58
CA LEU A 366 14.40 10.19 8.51
C LEU A 366 14.56 10.95 9.82
N TYR A 367 15.74 10.84 10.43
CA TYR A 367 15.94 11.18 11.83
C TYR A 367 16.47 12.60 12.06
N LYS A 368 17.12 13.22 11.07
CA LYS A 368 17.82 14.51 11.20
C LYS A 368 17.29 15.58 10.25
N SER A 369 16.82 15.19 9.07
CA SER A 369 16.41 16.12 8.01
C SER A 369 14.90 16.38 7.95
N GLY A 370 14.11 15.78 8.85
CA GLY A 370 12.70 16.15 9.06
C GLY A 370 11.68 15.23 8.41
N ALA A 371 12.04 14.10 7.77
CA ALA A 371 11.02 13.22 7.23
C ALA A 371 10.13 12.61 8.33
N PHE A 372 10.67 12.39 9.55
CA PHE A 372 9.90 12.06 10.75
C PHE A 372 9.53 13.28 11.62
N LYS A 373 9.50 14.47 11.02
CA LYS A 373 9.21 15.79 11.60
C LYS A 373 10.25 16.30 12.60
N TYR A 374 10.53 15.56 13.67
CA TYR A 374 11.50 16.00 14.69
C TYR A 374 12.94 15.69 14.23
N LYS A 375 13.81 16.70 14.33
CA LYS A 375 15.19 16.66 13.83
C LYS A 375 16.15 16.37 14.99
N LEU A 376 16.58 15.12 15.10
CA LEU A 376 17.52 14.68 16.11
C LEU A 376 18.94 15.17 15.84
N LYS A 377 19.69 15.43 16.90
CA LYS A 377 21.14 15.58 16.91
C LYS A 377 21.78 14.19 16.86
N ALA A 378 23.04 14.13 16.42
CA ALA A 378 23.77 12.86 16.28
C ALA A 378 23.94 12.06 17.59
N SER A 379 23.80 12.70 18.75
CA SER A 379 23.93 12.11 20.08
C SER A 379 22.60 11.71 20.73
N GLU A 380 21.46 11.96 20.07
CA GLU A 380 20.13 11.65 20.61
C GLU A 380 19.66 10.26 20.17
N ASP A 381 18.80 9.65 20.97
CA ASP A 381 18.26 8.31 20.69
C ASP A 381 17.13 8.38 19.66
N VAL A 382 17.20 7.51 18.64
CA VAL A 382 16.16 7.40 17.61
C VAL A 382 14.79 7.04 18.20
N ASP A 383 14.79 6.30 19.31
CA ASP A 383 13.60 5.89 20.06
C ASP A 383 12.72 7.09 20.53
N ALA A 384 13.32 8.29 20.66
CA ALA A 384 12.57 9.51 20.96
C ALA A 384 11.51 9.88 19.90
N LEU A 385 11.65 9.37 18.67
CA LEU A 385 10.70 9.60 17.57
C LEU A 385 9.48 8.67 17.61
N PHE A 386 9.53 7.60 18.43
CA PHE A 386 8.57 6.51 18.42
C PHE A 386 7.66 6.47 19.64
N LYS A 387 8.19 6.88 20.80
CA LYS A 387 7.53 6.90 22.11
C LYS A 387 6.27 7.76 22.17
N GLN A 388 5.58 7.72 23.31
CA GLN A 388 4.30 8.38 23.55
C GLN A 388 3.22 7.85 22.59
N GLN A 389 3.35 6.58 22.19
CA GLN A 389 2.49 5.93 21.20
C GLN A 389 2.45 6.67 19.84
N ARG A 390 3.50 7.44 19.52
CA ARG A 390 3.59 8.19 18.26
C ARG A 390 3.77 7.26 17.07
N ALA A 391 4.63 6.25 17.20
CA ALA A 391 4.79 5.21 16.19
C ALA A 391 3.81 4.04 16.43
N THR A 392 3.48 3.35 15.33
CA THR A 392 2.65 2.14 15.37
C THR A 392 3.49 0.88 15.16
N ILE A 393 3.03 -0.26 15.64
CA ILE A 393 3.55 -1.58 15.27
C ILE A 393 2.39 -2.52 14.93
N SER A 394 2.57 -3.37 13.92
CA SER A 394 1.45 -4.06 13.28
C SER A 394 1.32 -5.53 13.68
N MET A 395 0.19 -5.85 14.30
CA MET A 395 -0.31 -7.20 14.56
C MET A 395 -1.07 -7.70 13.33
N GLY A 396 -0.36 -8.33 12.41
CA GLY A 396 -0.89 -8.80 11.14
C GLY A 396 -1.73 -10.08 11.26
N TYR A 397 -2.69 -10.27 10.36
CA TYR A 397 -3.40 -11.54 10.18
C TYR A 397 -3.81 -11.78 8.72
N ILE A 398 -4.14 -13.02 8.39
CA ILE A 398 -4.65 -13.46 7.09
C ILE A 398 -5.59 -14.66 7.26
N GLY A 399 -6.52 -14.87 6.32
CA GLY A 399 -7.23 -16.15 6.17
C GLY A 399 -8.38 -16.34 7.15
N LEU A 400 -9.12 -15.28 7.49
CA LEU A 400 -10.34 -15.44 8.29
C LEU A 400 -11.38 -16.31 7.57
N TYR A 401 -11.40 -16.26 6.23
CA TYR A 401 -12.34 -17.05 5.44
C TYR A 401 -12.09 -18.55 5.56
N GLU A 402 -10.84 -18.98 5.44
CA GLU A 402 -10.44 -20.37 5.62
C GLU A 402 -10.62 -20.84 7.07
N ALA A 403 -10.32 -19.98 8.04
CA ALA A 403 -10.54 -20.31 9.45
C ALA A 403 -12.01 -20.63 9.73
N ALA A 404 -12.96 -19.81 9.23
CA ALA A 404 -14.38 -20.10 9.35
C ALA A 404 -14.80 -21.32 8.52
N THR A 405 -14.21 -21.53 7.34
CA THR A 405 -14.49 -22.69 6.47
C THR A 405 -14.24 -24.01 7.20
N MET A 406 -13.21 -24.07 8.06
CA MET A 406 -12.88 -25.27 8.85
C MET A 406 -14.01 -25.71 9.80
N PHE A 407 -14.78 -24.76 10.35
CA PHE A 407 -15.85 -25.05 11.33
C PHE A 407 -17.25 -25.06 10.72
N TYR A 408 -17.48 -24.26 9.69
CA TYR A 408 -18.83 -23.97 9.17
C TYR A 408 -19.02 -24.35 7.69
N GLY A 409 -17.99 -24.87 7.03
CA GLY A 409 -18.00 -25.21 5.60
C GLY A 409 -17.74 -24.01 4.69
N PRO A 410 -17.56 -24.22 3.38
CA PRO A 410 -17.03 -23.21 2.44
C PRO A 410 -18.04 -22.15 1.98
N ASP A 411 -19.31 -22.27 2.36
CA ASP A 411 -20.42 -21.38 2.00
C ASP A 411 -21.04 -20.74 3.26
N TRP A 412 -20.19 -20.28 4.18
CA TRP A 412 -20.58 -19.79 5.51
C TRP A 412 -21.03 -18.34 5.53
N GLU A 413 -21.03 -17.60 4.42
CA GLU A 413 -21.16 -16.14 4.43
C GLU A 413 -22.56 -15.64 4.84
N SER A 414 -23.56 -16.51 4.74
CA SER A 414 -24.92 -16.29 5.26
C SER A 414 -25.12 -16.82 6.69
N ASN A 415 -24.13 -17.51 7.25
CA ASN A 415 -24.15 -18.04 8.60
C ASN A 415 -23.68 -16.96 9.60
N GLN A 416 -24.61 -16.47 10.42
CA GLN A 416 -24.34 -15.44 11.42
C GLN A 416 -23.37 -15.89 12.52
N GLU A 417 -23.36 -17.18 12.88
CA GLU A 417 -22.41 -17.73 13.87
C GLU A 417 -20.99 -17.71 13.32
N ALA A 418 -20.82 -18.13 12.06
CA ALA A 418 -19.53 -18.07 11.37
C ALA A 418 -19.02 -16.62 11.22
N LYS A 419 -19.91 -15.70 10.83
CA LYS A 419 -19.61 -14.26 10.79
C LYS A 419 -19.14 -13.75 12.15
N THR A 420 -19.87 -14.10 13.21
CA THR A 420 -19.55 -13.70 14.59
C THR A 420 -18.20 -14.27 15.03
N PHE A 421 -17.92 -15.54 14.74
CA PHE A 421 -16.62 -16.16 15.00
C PHE A 421 -15.45 -15.40 14.34
N THR A 422 -15.57 -15.01 13.07
CA THR A 422 -14.50 -14.22 12.42
C THR A 422 -14.31 -12.84 13.04
N LEU A 423 -15.37 -12.22 13.57
CA LEU A 423 -15.29 -10.95 14.30
C LEU A 423 -14.71 -11.16 15.70
N ASP A 424 -15.03 -12.27 16.38
CA ASP A 424 -14.50 -12.62 17.70
C ASP A 424 -12.98 -12.78 17.66
N ILE A 425 -12.42 -13.37 16.61
CA ILE A 425 -10.96 -13.43 16.42
C ILE A 425 -10.34 -12.02 16.49
N LEU A 426 -10.95 -11.05 15.80
CA LEU A 426 -10.46 -9.67 15.83
C LEU A 426 -10.77 -8.94 17.14
N ARG A 427 -11.87 -9.28 17.84
CA ARG A 427 -12.17 -8.76 19.19
C ARG A 427 -11.11 -9.21 20.19
N GLU A 428 -10.71 -10.47 20.14
CA GLU A 428 -9.65 -11.00 21.00
C GLU A 428 -8.29 -10.38 20.64
N MET A 429 -7.96 -10.26 19.35
CA MET A 429 -6.77 -9.48 18.96
C MET A 429 -6.84 -8.04 19.48
N LYS A 430 -8.03 -7.42 19.54
CA LYS A 430 -8.21 -6.03 19.99
C LYS A 430 -7.99 -5.91 21.49
N HIS A 431 -8.34 -6.94 22.26
CA HIS A 431 -8.03 -7.03 23.67
C HIS A 431 -6.51 -6.97 23.90
N TYR A 432 -5.75 -7.85 23.24
CA TYR A 432 -4.28 -7.84 23.28
C TYR A 432 -3.68 -6.53 22.79
N GLN A 433 -4.23 -5.95 21.71
CA GLN A 433 -3.79 -4.66 21.19
C GLN A 433 -3.82 -3.56 22.27
N ASN A 434 -4.94 -3.48 23.00
CA ASN A 434 -5.11 -2.46 24.04
C ASN A 434 -4.13 -2.70 25.20
N GLU A 435 -4.01 -3.94 25.67
CA GLU A 435 -3.07 -4.32 26.74
C GLU A 435 -1.62 -3.98 26.38
N TRP A 436 -1.16 -4.36 25.19
CA TRP A 436 0.23 -4.14 24.77
C TRP A 436 0.53 -2.66 24.50
N THR A 437 -0.45 -1.90 23.99
CA THR A 437 -0.29 -0.45 23.79
C THR A 437 -0.12 0.30 25.12
N GLU A 438 -0.83 -0.12 26.17
CA GLU A 438 -0.66 0.43 27.52
C GLU A 438 0.72 0.09 28.11
N LYS A 439 1.24 -1.11 27.79
CA LYS A 439 2.48 -1.63 28.38
C LYS A 439 3.78 -1.06 27.78
N TYR A 440 3.84 -0.79 26.47
CA TYR A 440 5.11 -0.56 25.75
C TYR A 440 5.34 0.86 25.22
N ASP A 441 4.42 1.80 25.46
CA ASP A 441 4.49 3.18 24.95
C ASP A 441 4.67 3.30 23.41
N ILE A 442 4.29 2.23 22.71
CA ILE A 442 4.19 2.11 21.25
C ILE A 442 2.76 1.68 20.93
N TRP A 443 2.18 2.22 19.87
CA TRP A 443 0.81 1.87 19.52
C TRP A 443 0.74 0.54 18.76
N PHE A 444 0.28 -0.52 19.41
CA PHE A 444 -0.01 -1.78 18.72
C PHE A 444 -1.28 -1.62 17.90
N SER A 445 -1.30 -2.18 16.70
CA SER A 445 -2.42 -2.01 15.78
C SER A 445 -2.69 -3.27 14.96
N ILE A 446 -3.94 -3.70 14.91
CA ILE A 446 -4.34 -4.85 14.10
C ILE A 446 -4.28 -4.47 12.62
N TYR A 447 -3.55 -5.26 11.84
CA TYR A 447 -3.21 -4.96 10.47
C TYR A 447 -3.70 -6.06 9.54
N SER A 448 -4.58 -5.69 8.61
CA SER A 448 -4.99 -6.59 7.53
C SER A 448 -3.83 -6.70 6.55
N THR A 449 -2.97 -7.71 6.69
CA THR A 449 -1.69 -7.82 5.97
C THR A 449 -1.88 -7.92 4.45
N PRO A 450 -1.24 -7.09 3.60
CA PRO A 450 -1.25 -7.23 2.14
C PRO A 450 -0.44 -8.46 1.75
N SER A 451 -1.14 -9.56 1.52
CA SER A 451 -0.50 -10.88 1.48
C SER A 451 0.03 -11.27 0.10
N GLU A 452 0.84 -10.44 -0.57
CA GLU A 452 1.32 -10.68 -1.94
C GLU A 452 1.87 -12.09 -2.14
N SER A 453 2.99 -12.39 -1.48
CA SER A 453 3.62 -13.70 -1.43
C SER A 453 3.16 -14.52 -0.23
N LEU A 454 2.73 -13.86 0.85
CA LEU A 454 2.35 -14.53 2.09
C LEU A 454 1.13 -15.45 1.94
N THR A 455 0.20 -15.10 1.03
CA THR A 455 -0.96 -15.94 0.71
C THR A 455 -0.55 -17.34 0.23
N ASP A 456 0.49 -17.40 -0.60
CA ASP A 456 1.08 -18.65 -1.11
C ASP A 456 1.88 -19.34 -0.01
N ARG A 457 2.79 -18.60 0.63
CA ARG A 457 3.75 -19.15 1.59
C ARG A 457 3.06 -19.93 2.71
N PHE A 458 2.07 -19.33 3.37
CA PHE A 458 1.35 -20.01 4.45
C PHE A 458 0.57 -21.21 3.91
N CYS A 459 -0.21 -21.04 2.85
CA CYS A 459 -0.97 -22.14 2.27
C CYS A 459 -0.06 -23.31 1.87
N ARG A 460 1.12 -23.04 1.30
CA ARG A 460 2.09 -24.05 0.88
C ARG A 460 2.70 -24.79 2.07
N LEU A 461 3.17 -24.07 3.11
CA LEU A 461 3.69 -24.71 4.33
C LEU A 461 2.62 -25.54 5.03
N ASP A 462 1.37 -25.08 5.00
CA ASP A 462 0.24 -25.78 5.59
C ASP A 462 -0.13 -27.03 4.80
N ARG A 463 -0.12 -26.93 3.47
CA ARG A 463 -0.31 -28.08 2.57
C ARG A 463 0.81 -29.12 2.72
N GLU A 464 2.06 -28.70 2.86
CA GLU A 464 3.20 -29.60 3.09
C GLU A 464 3.04 -30.42 4.38
N ARG A 465 2.45 -29.83 5.43
CA ARG A 465 2.30 -30.47 6.74
C ARG A 465 0.98 -31.23 6.92
N PHE A 466 -0.12 -30.73 6.35
CA PHE A 466 -1.48 -31.25 6.59
C PHE A 466 -2.16 -31.81 5.32
N GLY A 467 -1.53 -31.71 4.15
CA GLY A 467 -2.07 -32.18 2.89
C GLY A 467 -3.11 -31.24 2.28
N ASP A 468 -3.89 -31.79 1.35
CA ASP A 468 -4.97 -31.08 0.65
C ASP A 468 -6.24 -31.09 1.51
N ILE A 469 -6.59 -29.93 2.05
CA ILE A 469 -7.80 -29.68 2.80
C ILE A 469 -8.75 -28.91 1.87
N PRO A 470 -9.95 -29.46 1.55
CA PRO A 470 -10.90 -28.85 0.63
C PRO A 470 -11.22 -27.40 0.99
N ASP A 471 -11.19 -26.52 -0.01
CA ASP A 471 -11.46 -25.08 0.11
C ASP A 471 -10.54 -24.30 1.06
N ILE A 472 -9.50 -24.95 1.60
CA ILE A 472 -8.53 -24.35 2.53
C ILE A 472 -7.15 -24.35 1.87
N THR A 473 -6.46 -25.50 1.82
CA THR A 473 -5.09 -25.60 1.28
C THR A 473 -5.03 -26.08 -0.18
N ASP A 474 -6.06 -26.78 -0.65
CA ASP A 474 -6.12 -27.38 -1.99
C ASP A 474 -6.08 -26.34 -3.13
N LYS A 475 -6.71 -25.18 -2.92
CA LYS A 475 -6.72 -24.04 -3.85
C LYS A 475 -5.35 -23.34 -3.98
N GLY A 476 -4.42 -23.60 -3.05
CA GLY A 476 -3.03 -23.15 -3.13
C GLY A 476 -2.80 -21.70 -2.70
N TYR A 477 -3.77 -21.05 -2.06
CA TYR A 477 -3.63 -19.70 -1.48
C TYR A 477 -4.64 -19.47 -0.35
N TYR A 478 -4.39 -18.46 0.48
CA TYR A 478 -5.33 -17.99 1.51
C TYR A 478 -5.95 -16.64 1.17
N GLN A 479 -7.24 -16.45 1.50
CA GLN A 479 -7.89 -15.16 1.32
C GLN A 479 -7.20 -14.07 2.14
N ASN A 480 -7.10 -12.89 1.54
CA ASN A 480 -6.41 -11.76 2.16
C ASN A 480 -7.21 -11.24 3.37
N SER A 481 -6.66 -11.36 4.58
CA SER A 481 -7.27 -10.80 5.82
C SER A 481 -8.73 -11.21 6.01
N PHE A 482 -9.66 -10.25 5.94
CA PHE A 482 -11.10 -10.41 6.10
C PHE A 482 -11.87 -10.49 4.77
N HIS A 483 -11.17 -10.48 3.64
CA HIS A 483 -11.82 -10.38 2.33
C HIS A 483 -12.72 -11.57 2.06
N TYR A 484 -13.85 -11.27 1.41
CA TYR A 484 -14.75 -12.27 0.86
C TYR A 484 -13.98 -13.21 -0.10
N ASP A 485 -14.38 -14.48 -0.18
CA ASP A 485 -13.76 -15.41 -1.13
C ASP A 485 -13.93 -14.92 -2.57
N VAL A 486 -12.80 -14.68 -3.23
CA VAL A 486 -12.73 -14.17 -4.61
C VAL A 486 -13.44 -15.05 -5.65
N ARG A 487 -13.73 -16.32 -5.32
CA ARG A 487 -14.42 -17.27 -6.20
C ARG A 487 -15.95 -17.08 -6.25
N LYS A 488 -16.51 -16.23 -5.38
CA LYS A 488 -17.96 -16.09 -5.19
C LYS A 488 -18.55 -14.99 -6.09
N ASP A 489 -19.68 -15.28 -6.71
CA ASP A 489 -20.44 -14.32 -7.54
C ASP A 489 -21.35 -13.45 -6.64
N VAL A 490 -20.80 -12.34 -6.14
CA VAL A 490 -21.52 -11.34 -5.31
C VAL A 490 -21.46 -9.97 -5.95
N THR A 491 -22.44 -9.11 -5.68
CA THR A 491 -22.41 -7.71 -6.11
C THR A 491 -21.41 -6.89 -5.30
N PRO A 492 -20.93 -5.73 -5.81
CA PRO A 492 -20.08 -4.84 -5.03
C PRO A 492 -20.74 -4.42 -3.72
N PHE A 493 -22.06 -4.22 -3.74
CA PHE A 493 -22.85 -3.80 -2.58
C PHE A 493 -22.86 -4.87 -1.48
N GLU A 494 -23.17 -6.12 -1.84
CA GLU A 494 -23.16 -7.26 -0.90
C GLU A 494 -21.77 -7.48 -0.29
N LYS A 495 -20.72 -7.41 -1.11
CA LYS A 495 -19.34 -7.55 -0.63
C LYS A 495 -18.96 -6.45 0.35
N LEU A 496 -19.29 -5.19 0.04
CA LEU A 496 -19.04 -4.06 0.94
C LEU A 496 -19.84 -4.18 2.24
N ASP A 497 -21.10 -4.60 2.17
CA ASP A 497 -21.92 -4.81 3.37
C ASP A 497 -21.41 -5.95 4.25
N PHE A 498 -20.88 -7.01 3.65
CA PHE A 498 -20.23 -8.06 4.39
C PHE A 498 -18.95 -7.57 5.07
N GLU A 499 -18.10 -6.85 4.35
CA GLU A 499 -16.76 -6.53 4.84
C GLU A 499 -16.69 -5.31 5.79
N LYS A 500 -17.70 -4.43 5.80
CA LYS A 500 -17.67 -3.13 6.53
C LYS A 500 -17.40 -3.22 8.03
N ASP A 501 -17.70 -4.36 8.68
CA ASP A 501 -17.62 -4.50 10.13
C ASP A 501 -16.17 -4.77 10.62
N TYR A 502 -15.32 -5.36 9.78
CA TYR A 502 -13.96 -5.76 10.19
C TYR A 502 -13.02 -4.57 10.48
N PRO A 503 -13.01 -3.47 9.71
CA PRO A 503 -12.16 -2.31 9.98
C PRO A 503 -12.33 -1.67 11.37
N TYR A 504 -13.49 -1.82 12.04
CA TYR A 504 -13.68 -1.32 13.41
C TYR A 504 -12.73 -2.01 14.41
N TYR A 505 -12.37 -3.26 14.14
CA TYR A 505 -11.40 -4.01 14.94
C TYR A 505 -10.00 -3.94 14.32
N ALA A 506 -9.89 -4.01 13.00
CA ALA A 506 -8.63 -4.01 12.25
C ALA A 506 -8.21 -2.62 11.70
N SER A 507 -8.33 -1.57 12.53
CA SER A 507 -8.14 -0.18 12.08
C SER A 507 -6.68 0.21 11.78
N GLY A 508 -5.69 -0.61 12.18
CA GLY A 508 -4.26 -0.40 11.87
C GLY A 508 -3.92 -0.59 10.39
N GLY A 509 -4.79 -1.25 9.64
CA GLY A 509 -4.76 -1.22 8.18
C GLY A 509 -5.79 -2.13 7.55
N PHE A 510 -6.46 -1.62 6.52
CA PHE A 510 -7.56 -2.28 5.83
C PHE A 510 -7.75 -1.66 4.45
N ILE A 511 -8.39 -2.39 3.54
CA ILE A 511 -8.86 -1.89 2.25
C ILE A 511 -9.94 -2.85 1.75
N HIS A 512 -10.88 -2.35 0.97
CA HIS A 512 -11.88 -3.16 0.28
C HIS A 512 -11.59 -3.14 -1.22
N TYR A 513 -11.89 -4.23 -1.91
CA TYR A 513 -11.81 -4.30 -3.36
C TYR A 513 -13.10 -4.82 -3.95
N CYS A 514 -13.46 -4.27 -5.10
CA CYS A 514 -14.48 -4.82 -5.95
C CYS A 514 -13.90 -5.07 -7.36
N GLU A 515 -14.26 -6.21 -7.93
CA GLU A 515 -13.87 -6.65 -9.26
C GLU A 515 -14.95 -6.23 -10.26
N TYR A 516 -14.56 -5.46 -11.27
CA TYR A 516 -15.47 -4.91 -12.27
C TYR A 516 -15.10 -5.41 -13.67
N PRO A 517 -16.08 -5.52 -14.58
CA PRO A 517 -15.79 -5.61 -16.00
C PRO A 517 -15.24 -4.27 -16.51
N LYS A 518 -14.98 -4.15 -17.81
CA LYS A 518 -14.56 -2.88 -18.40
C LYS A 518 -15.71 -1.85 -18.29
N LEU A 519 -15.47 -0.74 -17.59
CA LEU A 519 -16.50 0.28 -17.28
C LEU A 519 -16.34 1.62 -18.03
N ASN A 520 -15.50 1.69 -19.06
CA ASN A 520 -15.21 2.94 -19.79
C ASN A 520 -16.46 3.61 -20.40
N HIS A 521 -17.51 2.82 -20.66
CA HIS A 521 -18.78 3.29 -21.22
C HIS A 521 -19.83 3.63 -20.14
N ASN A 522 -19.55 3.36 -18.85
CA ASN A 522 -20.52 3.49 -17.76
C ASN A 522 -19.88 3.98 -16.46
N LEU A 523 -19.38 5.22 -16.47
CA LEU A 523 -18.82 5.86 -15.27
C LEU A 523 -19.84 5.95 -14.12
N LYS A 524 -21.14 6.05 -14.44
CA LYS A 524 -22.21 6.15 -13.43
C LYS A 524 -22.35 4.87 -12.60
N ALA A 525 -22.06 3.70 -13.17
CA ALA A 525 -22.04 2.46 -12.39
C ALA A 525 -20.92 2.46 -11.35
N LEU A 526 -19.70 2.88 -11.73
CA LEU A 526 -18.59 2.99 -10.78
C LEU A 526 -18.88 4.07 -9.72
N GLU A 527 -19.43 5.21 -10.14
CA GLU A 527 -19.84 6.28 -9.24
C GLU A 527 -20.86 5.79 -8.20
N ALA A 528 -21.84 4.98 -8.61
CA ALA A 528 -22.85 4.43 -7.69
C ALA A 528 -22.22 3.56 -6.58
N VAL A 529 -21.17 2.79 -6.90
CA VAL A 529 -20.46 2.01 -5.87
C VAL A 529 -19.58 2.89 -4.99
N TRP A 530 -18.89 3.89 -5.57
CA TRP A 530 -18.15 4.88 -4.78
C TRP A 530 -19.07 5.61 -3.80
N ASP A 531 -20.25 6.04 -4.26
CA ASP A 531 -21.25 6.73 -3.45
C ASP A 531 -21.82 5.83 -2.36
N TYR A 532 -22.13 4.58 -2.70
CA TYR A 532 -22.58 3.58 -1.72
C TYR A 532 -21.52 3.30 -0.66
N SER A 533 -20.23 3.29 -1.03
CA SER A 533 -19.15 3.00 -0.11
C SER A 533 -18.94 4.08 0.96
N TYR A 534 -19.40 5.31 0.71
CA TYR A 534 -19.05 6.50 1.50
C TYR A 534 -19.31 6.37 3.00
N ASP A 535 -20.45 5.81 3.37
CA ASP A 535 -20.85 5.63 4.78
C ASP A 535 -20.67 4.17 5.25
N LYS A 536 -20.08 3.30 4.43
CA LYS A 536 -19.86 1.88 4.74
C LYS A 536 -18.41 1.58 5.06
N VAL A 537 -17.48 1.99 4.18
CA VAL A 537 -16.06 1.59 4.27
C VAL A 537 -15.13 2.79 4.13
N GLY A 538 -13.98 2.76 4.80
CA GLY A 538 -13.05 3.89 4.80
C GLY A 538 -12.12 3.95 3.58
N TYR A 539 -11.74 2.81 3.00
CA TYR A 539 -10.77 2.72 1.91
C TYR A 539 -11.21 1.68 0.87
N LEU A 540 -11.46 2.10 -0.37
CA LEU A 540 -11.93 1.24 -1.45
C LEU A 540 -11.02 1.36 -2.69
N GLY A 541 -10.54 0.23 -3.17
CA GLY A 541 -9.86 0.13 -4.47
C GLY A 541 -10.77 -0.45 -5.55
N THR A 542 -10.51 -0.01 -6.77
CA THR A 542 -11.26 -0.44 -7.97
C THR A 542 -10.39 -1.37 -8.81
N ASN A 543 -10.88 -2.57 -9.12
CA ASN A 543 -10.20 -3.51 -10.02
C ASN A 543 -10.97 -3.61 -11.34
N ILE A 544 -10.40 -3.04 -12.39
CA ILE A 544 -10.95 -3.04 -13.76
C ILE A 544 -9.90 -3.62 -14.70
N PRO A 545 -10.28 -4.45 -15.68
CA PRO A 545 -9.35 -4.92 -16.69
C PRO A 545 -8.92 -3.75 -17.60
N ILE A 546 -7.62 -3.47 -17.61
CA ILE A 546 -6.99 -2.37 -18.35
C ILE A 546 -5.83 -2.88 -19.23
N ASP A 547 -5.88 -4.15 -19.63
CA ASP A 547 -4.79 -4.77 -20.37
C ASP A 547 -4.82 -4.33 -21.85
N HIS A 548 -3.65 -4.17 -22.45
CA HIS A 548 -3.48 -3.72 -23.83
C HIS A 548 -2.54 -4.62 -24.64
N CYS A 549 -2.93 -4.95 -25.87
CA CYS A 549 -2.12 -5.72 -26.81
C CYS A 549 -1.62 -4.86 -27.98
N TYR A 550 -0.35 -4.44 -27.95
CA TYR A 550 0.24 -3.58 -28.99
C TYR A 550 0.28 -4.19 -30.39
N LYS A 551 0.16 -5.52 -30.53
CA LYS A 551 0.12 -6.19 -31.85
C LYS A 551 -1.22 -6.07 -32.58
N CYS A 552 -2.33 -6.02 -31.85
CA CYS A 552 -3.68 -6.05 -32.44
C CYS A 552 -4.62 -4.97 -31.91
N ASP A 553 -4.09 -4.06 -31.08
CA ASP A 553 -4.79 -2.92 -30.50
C ASP A 553 -6.00 -3.31 -29.63
N TYR A 554 -5.99 -4.53 -29.08
CA TYR A 554 -7.02 -4.98 -28.15
C TYR A 554 -6.82 -4.34 -26.77
N ASP A 555 -7.86 -3.71 -26.26
CA ASP A 555 -7.97 -3.19 -24.89
C ASP A 555 -9.06 -3.94 -24.13
N GLY A 556 -8.73 -4.59 -23.01
CA GLY A 556 -9.74 -5.28 -22.20
C GLY A 556 -9.15 -6.26 -21.20
N ASP A 557 -9.91 -7.30 -20.88
CA ASP A 557 -9.41 -8.38 -20.03
C ASP A 557 -8.67 -9.40 -20.90
N PHE A 558 -7.44 -9.73 -20.51
CA PHE A 558 -6.71 -10.81 -21.16
C PHE A 558 -7.19 -12.18 -20.67
N GLU A 559 -7.16 -13.17 -21.58
CA GLU A 559 -7.46 -14.54 -21.20
C GLU A 559 -6.36 -15.05 -20.27
N THR A 560 -6.79 -15.58 -19.12
CA THR A 560 -5.88 -16.13 -18.13
C THR A 560 -5.56 -17.58 -18.48
N THR A 561 -4.30 -17.96 -18.35
CA THR A 561 -3.78 -19.29 -18.68
C THR A 561 -2.98 -19.84 -17.50
N GLU A 562 -2.68 -21.15 -17.50
CA GLU A 562 -1.85 -21.78 -16.46
C GLU A 562 -0.49 -21.08 -16.26
N ASN A 563 0.05 -20.49 -17.33
CA ASN A 563 1.39 -19.90 -17.34
C ASN A 563 1.39 -18.35 -17.45
N GLY A 564 0.25 -17.68 -17.26
CA GLY A 564 0.16 -16.21 -17.34
C GLY A 564 -1.06 -15.73 -18.13
N TYR A 565 -0.87 -14.77 -19.03
CA TYR A 565 -1.97 -14.10 -19.74
C TYR A 565 -1.72 -14.06 -21.25
N LYS A 566 -2.79 -14.15 -22.05
CA LYS A 566 -2.73 -13.98 -23.51
C LYS A 566 -3.86 -13.10 -24.01
N CYS A 567 -3.61 -12.36 -25.07
CA CYS A 567 -4.63 -11.56 -25.75
C CYS A 567 -5.72 -12.49 -26.31
N PRO A 568 -7.01 -12.29 -25.98
CA PRO A 568 -8.10 -13.14 -26.45
C PRO A 568 -8.36 -13.00 -27.96
N HIS A 569 -7.93 -11.88 -28.56
CA HIS A 569 -8.15 -11.61 -29.98
C HIS A 569 -7.09 -12.25 -30.90
N CYS A 570 -5.81 -12.24 -30.50
CA CYS A 570 -4.71 -12.70 -31.36
C CYS A 570 -3.77 -13.72 -30.70
N GLY A 571 -4.02 -14.11 -29.44
CA GLY A 571 -3.18 -15.06 -28.69
C GLY A 571 -1.83 -14.51 -28.24
N ASN A 572 -1.56 -13.21 -28.41
CA ASN A 572 -0.27 -12.62 -28.02
C ASN A 572 -0.04 -12.67 -26.51
N SER A 573 1.07 -13.27 -26.11
CA SER A 573 1.52 -13.36 -24.71
C SER A 573 2.96 -12.87 -24.55
N ASP A 574 3.53 -12.21 -25.56
CA ASP A 574 4.90 -11.71 -25.53
C ASP A 574 4.98 -10.47 -24.62
N PRO A 575 5.74 -10.53 -23.50
CA PRO A 575 5.84 -9.44 -22.52
C PRO A 575 6.29 -8.09 -23.07
N LYS A 576 6.97 -8.09 -24.23
CA LYS A 576 7.43 -6.86 -24.89
C LYS A 576 6.33 -6.17 -25.70
N THR A 577 5.24 -6.86 -25.97
CA THR A 577 4.17 -6.40 -26.87
C THR A 577 2.78 -6.53 -26.24
N VAL A 578 2.73 -6.68 -24.92
CA VAL A 578 1.50 -6.60 -24.12
C VAL A 578 1.77 -5.76 -22.86
N ASP A 579 0.76 -5.04 -22.40
CA ASP A 579 0.72 -4.39 -21.09
C ASP A 579 -0.45 -4.98 -20.32
N VAL A 580 -0.17 -5.96 -19.45
CA VAL A 580 -1.19 -6.62 -18.63
C VAL A 580 -1.01 -6.11 -17.23
N VAL A 581 -1.96 -5.33 -16.70
CA VAL A 581 -1.82 -4.69 -15.40
C VAL A 581 -2.91 -5.21 -14.48
N LYS A 582 -2.49 -5.94 -13.44
CA LYS A 582 -3.38 -6.53 -12.45
C LYS A 582 -3.04 -6.00 -11.06
N ARG A 583 -4.03 -5.94 -10.17
CA ARG A 583 -3.77 -5.67 -8.75
C ARG A 583 -3.26 -6.92 -8.08
N THR A 584 -1.99 -6.93 -7.67
CA THR A 584 -1.35 -8.09 -7.02
C THR A 584 -1.84 -8.23 -5.59
N CYS A 585 -1.83 -7.15 -4.82
CA CYS A 585 -2.31 -7.14 -3.44
C CYS A 585 -2.89 -5.76 -3.10
N GLY A 586 -2.04 -4.86 -2.60
CA GLY A 586 -2.28 -3.45 -2.40
C GLY A 586 -2.05 -2.62 -3.66
N TYR A 587 -1.10 -3.01 -4.51
CA TYR A 587 -0.59 -2.22 -5.62
C TYR A 587 -0.75 -2.95 -6.96
N LEU A 588 -0.46 -2.27 -8.06
CA LEU A 588 -0.54 -2.81 -9.43
C LEU A 588 0.76 -3.51 -9.81
N GLY A 589 0.68 -4.62 -10.54
CA GLY A 589 1.84 -5.29 -11.12
C GLY A 589 1.57 -5.63 -12.58
N ASN A 590 2.64 -5.87 -13.33
CA ASN A 590 2.54 -6.44 -14.68
C ASN A 590 2.97 -7.91 -14.65
N PRO A 591 2.05 -8.87 -14.41
CA PRO A 591 2.40 -10.26 -14.20
C PRO A 591 3.01 -10.95 -15.44
N VAL A 592 2.83 -10.39 -16.64
CA VAL A 592 3.47 -10.93 -17.85
C VAL A 592 4.93 -10.51 -17.95
N GLN A 593 5.25 -9.27 -17.56
CA GLN A 593 6.63 -8.78 -17.51
C GLN A 593 7.38 -9.28 -16.27
N ARG A 594 6.67 -9.38 -15.13
CA ARG A 594 7.22 -9.77 -13.83
C ARG A 594 6.23 -10.71 -13.13
N PRO A 595 6.42 -12.03 -13.26
CA PRO A 595 5.51 -13.01 -12.67
C PRO A 595 5.40 -12.87 -11.16
N VAL A 596 4.18 -13.05 -10.65
CA VAL A 596 3.91 -13.21 -9.21
C VAL A 596 4.15 -14.65 -8.78
N ILE A 597 4.22 -14.91 -7.48
CA ILE A 597 4.26 -16.28 -6.93
C ILE A 597 3.01 -17.08 -7.33
N GLU A 598 3.14 -18.40 -7.45
CA GLU A 598 2.11 -19.29 -7.99
C GLU A 598 0.75 -19.15 -7.30
N GLY A 599 0.69 -19.21 -5.95
CA GLY A 599 -0.57 -19.05 -5.22
C GLY A 599 -1.25 -17.71 -5.46
N ARG A 600 -0.46 -16.63 -5.65
CA ARG A 600 -1.02 -15.31 -5.99
C ARG A 600 -1.56 -15.28 -7.43
N GLN A 601 -0.87 -15.92 -8.37
CA GLN A 601 -1.39 -16.05 -9.73
C GLN A 601 -2.74 -16.80 -9.69
N LYS A 602 -2.82 -17.93 -8.99
CA LYS A 602 -4.06 -18.70 -8.82
C LYS A 602 -5.20 -17.87 -8.21
N GLU A 603 -4.89 -17.07 -7.19
CA GLU A 603 -5.87 -16.17 -6.59
C GLU A 603 -6.38 -15.12 -7.59
N ILE A 604 -5.50 -14.48 -8.37
CA ILE A 604 -5.92 -13.49 -9.38
C ILE A 604 -6.78 -14.17 -10.46
N CYS A 605 -6.40 -15.36 -10.92
CA CYS A 605 -7.17 -16.15 -11.88
C CYS A 605 -8.59 -16.49 -11.38
N ALA A 606 -8.74 -16.67 -10.07
CA ALA A 606 -9.98 -17.10 -9.43
C ALA A 606 -10.97 -15.96 -9.17
N ARG A 607 -10.58 -14.70 -9.38
CA ARG A 607 -11.42 -13.52 -9.11
C ARG A 607 -12.61 -13.44 -10.05
N VAL A 608 -13.80 -13.62 -9.49
CA VAL A 608 -15.07 -13.41 -10.18
C VAL A 608 -15.40 -11.92 -10.23
N LYS A 609 -15.91 -11.44 -11.37
CA LYS A 609 -16.37 -10.05 -11.51
C LYS A 609 -17.68 -9.87 -10.76
N HIS A 610 -17.78 -8.83 -9.93
CA HIS A 610 -18.96 -8.53 -9.12
C HIS A 610 -20.08 -7.83 -9.91
N MET A 611 -19.84 -7.49 -11.17
CA MET A 611 -20.85 -6.93 -12.07
C MET A 611 -20.90 -7.76 -13.35
N LYS A 612 -22.10 -8.14 -13.76
CA LYS A 612 -22.31 -8.88 -15.01
C LYS A 612 -22.19 -7.92 -16.20
N GLU A 613 -21.47 -8.34 -17.22
CA GLU A 613 -21.49 -7.63 -18.50
C GLU A 613 -22.91 -7.64 -19.06
N PRO A 614 -23.39 -6.54 -19.68
CA PRO A 614 -24.63 -6.57 -20.41
C PRO A 614 -24.54 -7.71 -21.42
N ARG A 615 -25.48 -8.66 -21.38
CA ARG A 615 -25.58 -9.68 -22.43
C ARG A 615 -25.77 -8.93 -23.75
N SER A 616 -24.84 -9.14 -24.68
CA SER A 616 -24.88 -8.58 -26.03
C SER A 616 -26.08 -9.04 -26.83
#